data_AF-A0A821UF94-F1
#
_entry.id   AF-A0A821UF94-F1
#
_cell.length_a   1.000
_cell.length_b   1.000
_cell.length_c   1.000
_cell.angle_alpha   90.00
_cell.angle_beta   90.00
_cell.angle_gamma   90.00
#
_symmetry.space_group_name_H-M   'P 1'
#
loop_
_entity.id
_entity.type
_entity.pdbx_description
1 polymer ?
#
loop_
_entity_poly.entity_id
_entity_poly.type
_entity_poly.pdbx_seq_one_letter_code
_entity_poly.pdbx_strand_id
1 'polypeptide(L)'
;LDTTEKVQLVRQVIEATNNLYYYDLQRQLWQEYYNIGTKEDVWRRKITKSAAKQHRTCRSYGLPKHIVEERQKAITRQIQHGINELQKYAIQLQNDLQQWQPSVDLNILSTAINKLVMSAQRRLRQEFDYKTRMLVFNSNDHHLITKFYNLRPDEEQIYITKKIWQTIADLLKTKGQEEILRKRIYLRRLPNKFDRLIDQSLDYIEPMLMNDVLDKDRRASLSSRYSKTITQYKFELMTLNLDTIQAVIRGHQQLLDDLQSQLFTTCNSSLIQTIQDRAEAIKQQHEFHLKHQLDTFFDEAPTTSNE
;
A
#
# COMPACT_ATOMS: atom_id res chain seq x y z
N LEU A 1 -3.25 -28.81 -25.52
CA LEU A 1 -2.39 -27.90 -26.31
C LEU A 1 -1.03 -28.58 -26.41
N ASP A 2 -0.75 -29.17 -27.56
CA ASP A 2 0.36 -30.12 -27.80
C ASP A 2 1.44 -29.54 -28.72
N THR A 3 1.18 -28.41 -29.39
CA THR A 3 2.17 -27.72 -30.23
C THR A 3 2.47 -26.31 -29.72
N THR A 4 3.65 -25.81 -30.06
CA THR A 4 4.12 -24.47 -29.71
C THR A 4 3.22 -23.38 -30.28
N GLU A 5 2.72 -23.56 -31.51
CA GLU A 5 1.86 -22.60 -32.20
C GLU A 5 0.50 -22.48 -31.49
N LYS A 6 -0.11 -23.61 -31.12
CA LYS A 6 -1.38 -23.64 -30.38
C LYS A 6 -1.24 -22.93 -29.03
N VAL A 7 -0.14 -23.20 -28.32
CA VAL A 7 0.16 -22.54 -27.04
C VAL A 7 0.40 -21.04 -27.24
N GLN A 8 1.13 -20.64 -28.29
CA GLN A 8 1.44 -19.25 -28.57
C GLN A 8 0.20 -18.43 -28.88
N LEU A 9 -0.72 -18.95 -29.70
CA LEU A 9 -1.98 -18.27 -30.01
C LEU A 9 -2.85 -18.09 -28.76
N VAL A 10 -2.97 -19.13 -27.94
CA VAL A 10 -3.69 -19.04 -26.65
C VAL A 10 -3.04 -18.01 -25.72
N ARG A 11 -1.70 -17.94 -25.68
CA ARG A 11 -0.98 -16.91 -24.91
C ARG A 11 -1.29 -15.49 -25.40
N GLN A 12 -1.36 -15.26 -26.72
CA GLN A 12 -1.72 -13.96 -27.27
C GLN A 12 -3.15 -13.54 -26.87
N VAL A 13 -4.10 -14.49 -26.90
CA VAL A 13 -5.47 -14.24 -26.43
C VAL A 13 -5.51 -13.93 -24.93
N ILE A 14 -4.74 -14.67 -24.11
CA ILE A 14 -4.60 -14.41 -22.67
C ILE A 14 -4.03 -13.01 -22.41
N GLU A 15 -2.96 -12.63 -23.12
CA GLU A 15 -2.31 -11.34 -22.97
C GLU A 15 -3.24 -10.17 -23.37
N ALA A 16 -3.90 -10.29 -24.53
CA ALA A 16 -4.87 -9.29 -24.99
C ALA A 16 -6.04 -9.14 -23.99
N THR A 17 -6.56 -10.26 -23.48
CA THR A 17 -7.62 -10.26 -22.44
C THR A 17 -7.13 -9.59 -21.15
N ASN A 18 -5.92 -9.91 -20.71
CA ASN A 18 -5.28 -9.31 -19.54
C ASN A 18 -5.13 -7.79 -19.69
N ASN A 19 -4.62 -7.33 -20.84
CA ASN A 19 -4.45 -5.90 -21.12
C ASN A 19 -5.79 -5.16 -21.09
N LEU A 20 -6.84 -5.73 -21.68
CA LEU A 20 -8.18 -5.15 -21.64
C LEU A 20 -8.71 -4.99 -20.22
N TYR A 21 -8.57 -6.03 -19.38
CA TYR A 21 -9.01 -5.94 -17.99
C TYR A 21 -8.21 -4.90 -17.21
N TYR A 22 -6.92 -4.77 -17.48
CA TYR A 22 -6.10 -3.72 -16.87
C TYR A 22 -6.55 -2.31 -17.29
N TYR A 23 -6.81 -2.08 -18.58
CA TYR A 23 -7.32 -0.80 -19.05
C TYR A 23 -8.70 -0.48 -18.48
N ASP A 24 -9.54 -1.50 -18.30
CA ASP A 24 -10.84 -1.34 -17.65
C ASP A 24 -10.70 -0.87 -16.18
N LEU A 25 -9.77 -1.46 -15.43
CA LEU A 25 -9.47 -1.01 -14.06
C LEU A 25 -8.99 0.45 -14.03
N GLN A 26 -8.14 0.84 -14.97
CA GLN A 26 -7.74 2.23 -15.11
C GLN A 26 -8.94 3.13 -15.41
N ARG A 27 -9.80 2.74 -16.36
CA ARG A 27 -11.01 3.49 -16.70
C ARG A 27 -11.89 3.71 -15.48
N GLN A 28 -12.14 2.65 -14.70
CA GLN A 28 -12.94 2.72 -13.48
C GLN A 28 -12.35 3.68 -12.44
N LEU A 29 -11.04 3.60 -12.18
CA LEU A 29 -10.38 4.50 -11.22
C LEU A 29 -10.48 5.97 -11.64
N TRP A 30 -10.24 6.27 -12.92
CA TRP A 30 -10.32 7.64 -13.43
C TRP A 30 -11.76 8.14 -13.53
N GLN A 31 -12.72 7.25 -13.78
CA GLN A 31 -14.14 7.59 -13.70
C GLN A 31 -14.52 7.96 -12.27
N GLU A 32 -14.04 7.23 -11.26
CA GLU A 32 -14.32 7.58 -9.88
C GLU A 32 -13.67 8.90 -9.46
N TYR A 33 -12.46 9.18 -9.94
CA TYR A 33 -11.85 10.50 -9.80
C TYR A 33 -12.74 11.61 -10.38
N TYR A 34 -13.30 11.38 -11.58
CA TYR A 34 -14.19 12.33 -12.23
C TYR A 34 -15.50 12.53 -11.45
N ASN A 35 -16.09 11.43 -10.95
CA ASN A 35 -17.31 11.46 -10.15
C ASN A 35 -17.12 12.28 -8.88
N ILE A 36 -16.03 12.03 -8.14
CA ILE A 36 -15.67 12.78 -6.94
C ILE A 36 -15.45 14.26 -7.27
N GLY A 37 -14.68 14.56 -8.31
CA GLY A 37 -14.41 15.94 -8.74
C GLY A 37 -15.68 16.70 -9.10
N THR A 38 -16.66 16.01 -9.73
CA THR A 38 -17.96 16.59 -10.09
C THR A 38 -18.85 16.82 -8.87
N LYS A 39 -18.96 15.81 -7.98
CA LYS A 39 -19.84 15.85 -6.81
C LYS A 39 -19.43 16.91 -5.81
N GLU A 40 -18.12 17.03 -5.57
CA GLU A 40 -17.57 17.85 -4.50
C GLU A 40 -17.02 19.21 -5.03
N ASP A 41 -17.12 19.45 -6.34
CA ASP A 41 -16.56 20.61 -7.07
C ASP A 41 -15.07 20.87 -6.76
N VAL A 42 -14.29 19.78 -6.70
CA VAL A 42 -12.87 19.81 -6.29
C VAL A 42 -11.91 19.74 -7.47
N TRP A 43 -12.24 20.40 -8.57
CA TRP A 43 -11.34 20.63 -9.71
C TRP A 43 -10.20 21.61 -9.41
N ARG A 44 -9.91 21.85 -8.12
CA ARG A 44 -9.00 22.88 -7.64
C ARG A 44 -7.58 22.63 -8.14
N ARG A 45 -6.81 23.71 -8.30
CA ARG A 45 -5.36 23.63 -8.55
C ARG A 45 -4.71 22.75 -7.48
N LYS A 46 -3.89 21.80 -7.92
CA LYS A 46 -3.05 20.91 -7.10
C LYS A 46 -2.62 21.60 -5.80
N ILE A 47 -2.95 21.01 -4.65
CA ILE A 47 -2.50 21.53 -3.36
C ILE A 47 -0.98 21.72 -3.39
N THR A 48 -0.52 22.90 -2.97
CA THR A 48 0.91 23.20 -2.93
C THR A 48 1.60 22.23 -1.98
N LYS A 49 2.87 21.89 -2.25
CA LYS A 49 3.64 21.01 -1.37
C LYS A 49 3.67 21.54 0.08
N SER A 50 3.68 22.86 0.24
CA SER A 50 3.63 23.53 1.54
C SER A 50 2.29 23.28 2.25
N ALA A 51 1.16 23.53 1.59
CA ALA A 51 -0.17 23.31 2.16
C ALA A 51 -0.42 21.82 2.48
N ALA A 52 -0.01 20.91 1.59
CA ALA A 52 -0.10 19.48 1.83
C ALA A 52 0.72 19.06 3.07
N LYS A 53 1.94 19.59 3.22
CA LYS A 53 2.79 19.36 4.40
C LYS A 53 2.18 19.95 5.66
N GLN A 54 1.67 21.17 5.58
CA GLN A 54 1.09 21.91 6.70
C GLN A 54 -0.18 21.23 7.24
N HIS A 55 -0.98 20.63 6.37
CA HIS A 55 -2.23 19.96 6.73
C HIS A 55 -2.11 18.45 6.85
N ARG A 56 -0.93 17.88 6.55
CA ARG A 56 -0.70 16.43 6.45
C ARG A 56 -1.71 15.72 5.55
N THR A 57 -2.07 16.37 4.45
CA THR A 57 -3.01 15.83 3.47
C THR A 57 -2.29 15.33 2.22
N CYS A 58 -2.97 14.50 1.45
CA CYS A 58 -2.44 13.92 0.24
C CYS A 58 -2.31 14.96 -0.89
N ARG A 59 -1.12 15.06 -1.49
CA ARG A 59 -0.84 15.99 -2.60
C ARG A 59 -1.44 15.56 -3.94
N SER A 60 -1.69 14.26 -4.14
CA SER A 60 -2.17 13.73 -5.43
C SER A 60 -3.68 13.89 -5.64
N TYR A 61 -4.38 14.50 -4.69
CA TYR A 61 -5.78 14.87 -4.80
C TYR A 61 -5.94 16.28 -5.42
N GLY A 62 -7.03 16.50 -6.16
CA GLY A 62 -7.32 17.77 -6.86
C GLY A 62 -6.57 17.95 -8.19
N LEU A 63 -6.67 16.98 -9.09
CA LEU A 63 -6.22 17.13 -10.47
C LEU A 63 -7.20 18.03 -11.24
N PRO A 64 -6.69 18.93 -12.10
CA PRO A 64 -7.57 19.73 -12.96
C PRO A 64 -8.43 18.83 -13.85
N LYS A 65 -9.68 19.24 -14.08
CA LYS A 65 -10.66 18.49 -14.87
C LYS A 65 -10.11 18.05 -16.24
N HIS A 66 -9.47 18.96 -16.97
CA HIS A 66 -8.91 18.65 -18.29
C HIS A 66 -7.87 17.52 -18.25
N ILE A 67 -7.06 17.40 -17.20
CA ILE A 67 -6.08 16.30 -17.05
C ILE A 67 -6.79 14.96 -16.86
N VAL A 68 -7.86 14.94 -16.06
CA VAL A 68 -8.67 13.73 -15.83
C VAL A 68 -9.35 13.31 -17.14
N GLU A 69 -9.95 14.26 -17.85
CA GLU A 69 -10.60 14.01 -19.14
C GLU A 69 -9.61 13.55 -20.22
N GLU A 70 -8.41 14.12 -20.29
CA GLU A 70 -7.35 13.66 -21.19
C GLU A 70 -6.94 12.22 -20.90
N ARG A 71 -6.81 11.85 -19.62
CA ARG A 71 -6.49 10.48 -19.21
C ARG A 71 -7.61 9.51 -19.58
N GLN A 72 -8.87 9.88 -19.34
CA GLN A 72 -10.00 9.06 -19.77
C GLN A 72 -10.01 8.85 -21.28
N LYS A 73 -9.80 9.91 -22.08
CA LYS A 73 -9.71 9.80 -23.54
C LYS A 73 -8.57 8.87 -23.97
N ALA A 74 -7.40 8.97 -23.35
CA ALA A 74 -6.27 8.09 -23.65
C ALA A 74 -6.59 6.61 -23.35
N ILE A 75 -7.21 6.33 -22.20
CA ILE A 75 -7.61 4.97 -21.81
C ILE A 75 -8.69 4.43 -22.75
N THR A 76 -9.67 5.23 -23.16
CA THR A 76 -10.69 4.82 -24.13
C THR A 76 -10.05 4.39 -25.46
N ARG A 77 -9.01 5.11 -25.93
CA ARG A 77 -8.26 4.71 -27.13
C ARG A 77 -7.50 3.38 -26.91
N GLN A 78 -6.89 3.19 -25.75
CA GLN A 78 -6.21 1.93 -25.40
C GLN A 78 -7.17 0.75 -25.34
N ILE A 79 -8.36 0.93 -24.76
CA ILE A 79 -9.43 -0.07 -24.75
C ILE A 79 -9.85 -0.41 -26.17
N GLN A 80 -10.10 0.60 -27.01
CA GLN A 80 -10.50 0.36 -28.40
C GLN A 80 -9.42 -0.42 -29.17
N HIS A 81 -8.16 -0.05 -29.00
CA HIS A 81 -7.05 -0.79 -29.60
C HIS A 81 -6.99 -2.24 -29.10
N GLY A 82 -7.08 -2.46 -27.79
CA GLY A 82 -7.09 -3.80 -27.21
C GLY A 82 -8.29 -4.66 -27.65
N ILE A 83 -9.46 -4.06 -27.86
CA ILE A 83 -10.65 -4.76 -28.39
C ILE A 83 -10.35 -5.25 -29.81
N ASN A 84 -9.79 -4.38 -30.66
CA ASN A 84 -9.45 -4.74 -32.03
C ASN A 84 -8.39 -5.85 -32.07
N GLU A 85 -7.38 -5.81 -31.20
CA GLU A 85 -6.37 -6.86 -31.07
C GLU A 85 -6.96 -8.19 -30.60
N LEU A 86 -7.78 -8.16 -29.55
CA LEU A 86 -8.45 -9.37 -29.03
C LEU A 86 -9.36 -9.98 -30.10
N GLN A 87 -10.11 -9.17 -30.84
CA GLN A 87 -10.95 -9.63 -31.94
C GLN A 87 -10.13 -10.32 -33.03
N LYS A 88 -8.98 -9.76 -33.41
CA LYS A 88 -8.07 -10.38 -34.39
C LYS A 88 -7.62 -11.76 -33.92
N TYR A 89 -7.14 -11.88 -32.67
CA TYR A 89 -6.69 -13.17 -32.14
C TYR A 89 -7.84 -14.15 -31.91
N ALA A 90 -9.03 -13.67 -31.54
CA ALA A 90 -10.21 -14.51 -31.36
C ALA A 90 -10.69 -15.11 -32.69
N ILE A 91 -10.70 -14.33 -33.77
CA ILE A 91 -11.03 -14.81 -35.13
C ILE A 91 -9.99 -15.84 -35.58
N GLN A 92 -8.70 -15.56 -35.38
CA GLN A 92 -7.63 -16.50 -35.71
C GLN A 92 -7.78 -17.80 -34.91
N LEU A 93 -8.02 -17.71 -33.61
CA LEU A 93 -8.26 -18.87 -32.74
C LEU A 93 -9.48 -19.66 -33.19
N GLN A 94 -10.58 -19.01 -33.56
CA GLN A 94 -11.78 -19.70 -34.04
C GLN A 94 -11.53 -20.47 -35.34
N ASN A 95 -10.77 -19.88 -36.27
CA ASN A 95 -10.41 -20.54 -37.53
C ASN A 95 -9.48 -21.73 -37.29
N ASP A 96 -8.46 -21.56 -36.44
CA ASP A 96 -7.46 -22.58 -36.18
C ASP A 96 -8.04 -23.75 -35.35
N LEU A 97 -8.93 -23.46 -34.39
CA LEU A 97 -9.59 -24.47 -33.55
C LEU A 97 -10.38 -25.51 -34.35
N GLN A 98 -10.97 -25.13 -35.50
CA GLN A 98 -11.67 -26.07 -36.39
C GLN A 98 -10.73 -27.17 -36.92
N GLN A 99 -9.43 -26.90 -36.98
CA GLN A 99 -8.42 -27.80 -37.52
C GLN A 99 -7.62 -28.53 -36.43
N TRP A 100 -7.81 -28.18 -35.15
CA TRP A 100 -7.05 -28.79 -34.06
C TRP A 100 -7.57 -30.18 -33.74
N GLN A 101 -6.62 -31.13 -33.61
CA GLN A 101 -6.86 -32.43 -33.02
C GLN A 101 -6.04 -32.56 -31.72
N PRO A 102 -6.64 -33.03 -30.61
CA PRO A 102 -8.09 -33.22 -30.43
C PRO A 102 -8.86 -31.88 -30.51
N SER A 103 -10.14 -31.97 -30.87
CA SER A 103 -11.07 -30.82 -30.86
C SER A 103 -11.07 -30.15 -29.49
N VAL A 104 -11.01 -28.82 -29.47
CA VAL A 104 -11.08 -28.00 -28.26
C VAL A 104 -12.34 -27.14 -28.33
N ASP A 105 -13.18 -27.22 -27.29
CA ASP A 105 -14.35 -26.37 -27.16
C ASP A 105 -13.93 -24.91 -26.86
N LEU A 106 -14.32 -24.00 -27.76
CA LEU A 106 -14.01 -22.57 -27.67
C LEU A 106 -14.61 -21.91 -26.42
N ASN A 107 -15.81 -22.31 -25.98
CA ASN A 107 -16.46 -21.76 -24.80
C ASN A 107 -15.72 -22.19 -23.52
N ILE A 108 -15.30 -23.46 -23.46
CA ILE A 108 -14.50 -23.97 -22.35
C ILE A 108 -13.16 -23.24 -22.30
N LEU A 109 -12.48 -23.09 -23.44
CA LEU A 109 -11.19 -22.40 -23.53
C LEU A 109 -11.31 -20.92 -23.14
N SER A 110 -12.31 -20.21 -23.67
CA SER A 110 -12.58 -18.80 -23.33
C SER A 110 -12.87 -18.63 -21.85
N THR A 111 -13.68 -19.51 -21.26
CA THR A 111 -13.97 -19.52 -19.82
C THR A 111 -12.70 -19.77 -18.99
N ALA A 112 -11.85 -20.70 -19.43
CA ALA A 112 -10.58 -21.00 -18.77
C ALA A 112 -9.61 -19.81 -18.83
N ILE A 113 -9.47 -19.18 -20.00
CA ILE A 113 -8.66 -17.97 -20.19
C ILE A 113 -9.15 -16.85 -19.27
N ASN A 114 -10.47 -16.60 -19.25
CA ASN A 114 -11.04 -15.56 -18.39
C ASN A 114 -10.76 -15.84 -16.91
N LYS A 115 -11.02 -17.08 -16.44
CA LYS A 115 -10.73 -17.46 -15.04
C LYS A 115 -9.25 -17.30 -14.70
N LEU A 116 -8.35 -17.66 -15.62
CA LEU A 116 -6.90 -17.52 -15.44
C LEU A 116 -6.50 -16.05 -15.33
N VAL A 117 -6.95 -15.20 -16.26
CA VAL A 117 -6.68 -13.75 -16.24
C VAL A 117 -7.26 -13.11 -14.98
N MET A 118 -8.50 -13.46 -14.61
CA MET A 118 -9.10 -12.99 -13.37
C MET A 118 -8.23 -13.42 -12.18
N SER A 119 -7.87 -14.68 -12.05
CA SER A 119 -7.03 -15.14 -10.94
C SER A 119 -5.69 -14.39 -10.89
N ALA A 120 -5.01 -14.26 -12.04
CA ALA A 120 -3.73 -13.57 -12.15
C ALA A 120 -3.81 -12.09 -11.76
N GLN A 121 -4.91 -11.42 -12.10
CA GLN A 121 -5.11 -10.00 -11.79
C GLN A 121 -5.78 -9.74 -10.44
N ARG A 122 -6.05 -10.76 -9.60
CA ARG A 122 -6.72 -10.58 -8.31
C ARG A 122 -6.05 -9.48 -7.47
N ARG A 123 -4.73 -9.50 -7.38
CA ARG A 123 -3.96 -8.53 -6.59
C ARG A 123 -4.00 -7.14 -7.21
N LEU A 124 -3.87 -7.05 -8.53
CA LEU A 124 -4.00 -5.78 -9.25
C LEU A 124 -5.37 -5.14 -8.99
N ARG A 125 -6.45 -5.92 -8.99
CA ARG A 125 -7.79 -5.41 -8.64
C ARG A 125 -7.86 -4.90 -7.20
N GLN A 126 -7.31 -5.63 -6.24
CA GLN A 126 -7.22 -5.18 -4.85
C GLN A 126 -6.44 -3.86 -4.73
N GLU A 127 -5.36 -3.67 -5.50
CA GLU A 127 -4.62 -2.40 -5.55
C GLU A 127 -5.45 -1.25 -6.13
N PHE A 128 -6.24 -1.52 -7.17
CA PHE A 128 -7.15 -0.52 -7.74
C PHE A 128 -8.29 -0.17 -6.77
N ASP A 129 -8.88 -1.16 -6.10
CA ASP A 129 -9.90 -0.93 -5.05
C ASP A 129 -9.33 -0.10 -3.89
N TYR A 130 -8.11 -0.41 -3.47
CA TYR A 130 -7.38 0.37 -2.47
C TYR A 130 -7.19 1.83 -2.92
N LYS A 131 -6.69 2.05 -4.14
CA LYS A 131 -6.52 3.40 -4.70
C LYS A 131 -7.83 4.17 -4.75
N THR A 132 -8.91 3.52 -5.20
CA THR A 132 -10.24 4.12 -5.28
C THR A 132 -10.73 4.57 -3.90
N ARG A 133 -10.63 3.71 -2.87
CA ARG A 133 -11.01 4.09 -1.51
C ARG A 133 -10.13 5.22 -0.94
N MET A 134 -8.84 5.20 -1.25
CA MET A 134 -7.93 6.28 -0.87
C MET A 134 -8.30 7.62 -1.51
N LEU A 135 -8.83 7.64 -2.73
CA LEU A 135 -9.36 8.88 -3.34
C LEU A 135 -10.53 9.45 -2.53
N VAL A 136 -11.45 8.60 -2.08
CA VAL A 136 -12.59 9.00 -1.24
C VAL A 136 -12.11 9.57 0.10
N PHE A 137 -11.18 8.90 0.78
CA PHE A 137 -10.60 9.42 2.03
C PHE A 137 -9.93 10.79 1.83
N ASN A 138 -9.14 10.93 0.76
CA ASN A 138 -8.46 12.19 0.46
C ASN A 138 -9.47 13.31 0.15
N SER A 139 -10.56 12.99 -0.54
CA SER A 139 -11.66 13.91 -0.81
C SER A 139 -12.32 14.40 0.47
N ASN A 140 -12.67 13.47 1.35
CA ASN A 140 -13.27 13.78 2.63
C ASN A 140 -12.34 14.64 3.51
N ASP A 141 -11.05 14.31 3.55
CA ASP A 141 -10.04 15.10 4.28
C ASP A 141 -9.97 16.55 3.78
N HIS A 142 -9.99 16.76 2.46
CA HIS A 142 -10.02 18.09 1.86
C HIS A 142 -11.30 18.86 2.20
N HIS A 143 -12.45 18.18 2.17
CA HIS A 143 -13.73 18.74 2.56
C HIS A 143 -13.69 19.21 4.02
N LEU A 144 -13.18 18.38 4.94
CA LEU A 144 -13.09 18.69 6.36
C LEU A 144 -12.12 19.84 6.66
N ILE A 145 -10.99 19.93 5.96
CA ILE A 145 -10.08 21.09 6.05
C ILE A 145 -10.81 22.37 5.57
N THR A 146 -11.54 22.29 4.47
CA THR A 146 -12.29 23.43 3.93
C THR A 146 -13.40 23.87 4.90
N LYS A 147 -14.17 22.91 5.44
CA LYS A 147 -15.19 23.13 6.46
C LYS A 147 -14.59 23.83 7.68
N PHE A 148 -13.42 23.39 8.16
CA PHE A 148 -12.71 24.03 9.27
C PHE A 148 -12.39 25.50 8.99
N TYR A 149 -11.79 25.80 7.84
CA TYR A 149 -11.43 27.19 7.50
C TYR A 149 -12.64 28.08 7.22
N ASN A 150 -13.76 27.53 6.74
CA ASN A 150 -15.00 28.27 6.55
C ASN A 150 -15.62 28.74 7.88
N LEU A 151 -15.30 28.09 9.00
CA LEU A 151 -15.69 28.53 10.35
C LEU A 151 -14.86 29.72 10.85
N ARG A 152 -13.88 30.19 10.07
CA ARG A 152 -13.01 31.35 10.38
C ARG A 152 -12.32 31.24 11.75
N PRO A 153 -11.57 30.16 12.00
CA PRO A 153 -10.81 30.03 13.23
C PRO A 153 -9.73 31.11 13.33
N ASP A 154 -9.45 31.58 14.54
CA ASP A 154 -8.34 32.49 14.80
C ASP A 154 -6.98 31.76 14.74
N GLU A 155 -5.88 32.51 14.91
CA GLU A 155 -4.53 31.96 14.80
C GLU A 155 -4.22 30.91 15.87
N GLU A 156 -4.71 31.09 17.10
CA GLU A 156 -4.50 30.16 18.20
C GLU A 156 -5.25 28.85 17.94
N GLN A 157 -6.51 28.94 17.54
CA GLN A 157 -7.34 27.80 17.15
C GLN A 157 -6.73 27.04 15.98
N ILE A 158 -6.21 27.75 14.97
CA ILE A 158 -5.48 27.14 13.84
C ILE A 158 -4.23 26.40 14.35
N TYR A 159 -3.46 27.00 15.25
CA TYR A 159 -2.24 26.41 15.79
C TYR A 159 -2.53 25.12 16.56
N ILE A 160 -3.44 25.16 17.53
CA ILE A 160 -3.83 24.02 18.36
C ILE A 160 -4.38 22.90 17.48
N THR A 161 -5.28 23.23 16.56
CA THR A 161 -5.89 22.25 15.65
C THR A 161 -4.86 21.53 14.78
N LYS A 162 -3.89 22.27 14.22
CA LYS A 162 -2.79 21.67 13.44
C LYS A 162 -1.94 20.73 14.30
N LYS A 163 -1.66 21.11 15.55
CA LYS A 163 -0.92 20.26 16.49
C LYS A 163 -1.68 18.99 16.84
N ILE A 164 -3.01 19.07 17.02
CA ILE A 164 -3.86 17.89 17.27
C ILE A 164 -3.79 16.92 16.08
N TRP A 165 -4.08 17.39 14.87
CA TRP A 165 -4.06 16.54 13.69
C TRP A 165 -2.68 15.95 13.42
N GLN A 166 -1.61 16.71 13.67
CA GLN A 166 -0.24 16.21 13.60
C GLN A 166 0.01 15.08 14.60
N THR A 167 -0.33 15.30 15.86
CA THR A 167 -0.08 14.35 16.95
C THR A 167 -0.86 13.06 16.73
N ILE A 168 -2.10 13.15 16.23
CA ILE A 168 -2.91 11.98 15.84
C ILE A 168 -2.23 11.20 14.71
N ALA A 169 -1.80 11.88 13.64
CA ALA A 169 -1.15 11.21 12.52
C ALA A 169 0.16 10.51 12.94
N ASP A 170 0.97 11.15 13.80
CA ASP A 170 2.21 10.58 14.31
C ASP A 170 1.96 9.41 15.28
N LEU A 171 0.97 9.54 16.17
CA LEU A 171 0.51 8.47 17.07
C LEU A 171 0.11 7.24 16.27
N LEU A 172 -0.77 7.41 15.28
CA LEU A 172 -1.26 6.32 14.43
C LEU A 172 -0.11 5.68 13.64
N LYS A 173 0.75 6.48 13.02
CA LYS A 173 1.95 5.98 12.33
C LYS A 173 2.82 5.12 13.26
N THR A 174 3.01 5.57 14.50
CA THR A 174 3.81 4.85 15.50
C THR A 174 3.12 3.54 15.93
N LYS A 175 1.80 3.54 16.12
CA LYS A 175 1.00 2.32 16.36
C LYS A 175 1.10 1.32 15.20
N GLY A 176 1.03 1.79 13.96
CA GLY A 176 1.23 0.95 12.78
C GLY A 176 2.63 0.33 12.73
N GLN A 177 3.67 1.08 13.11
CA GLN A 177 5.03 0.54 13.25
C GLN A 177 5.12 -0.52 14.35
N GLU A 178 4.44 -0.32 15.48
CA GLU A 178 4.35 -1.32 16.54
C GLU A 178 3.72 -2.62 16.03
N GLU A 179 2.57 -2.53 15.35
CA GLU A 179 1.86 -3.71 14.83
C GLU A 179 2.70 -4.47 13.79
N ILE A 180 3.34 -3.75 12.87
CA ILE A 180 4.27 -4.34 11.90
C ILE A 180 5.43 -5.04 12.61
N LEU A 181 6.01 -4.42 13.64
CA LEU A 181 7.11 -5.01 14.40
C LEU A 181 6.65 -6.26 15.18
N ARG A 182 5.47 -6.23 15.81
CA ARG A 182 4.89 -7.40 16.49
C ARG A 182 4.68 -8.56 15.52
N LYS A 183 4.15 -8.32 14.33
CA LYS A 183 4.01 -9.37 13.29
C LYS A 183 5.36 -9.91 12.84
N ARG A 184 6.35 -9.04 12.66
CA ARG A 184 7.74 -9.45 12.35
C ARG A 184 8.33 -10.38 13.40
N ILE A 185 8.18 -10.02 14.68
CA ILE A 185 8.63 -10.84 15.82
C ILE A 185 7.92 -12.20 15.81
N TYR A 186 6.59 -12.22 15.68
CA TYR A 186 5.81 -13.46 15.63
C TYR A 186 6.29 -14.40 14.51
N LEU A 187 6.60 -13.84 13.34
CA LEU A 187 7.09 -14.58 12.17
C LEU A 187 8.60 -14.87 12.21
N ARG A 188 9.30 -14.47 13.28
CA ARG A 188 10.77 -14.57 13.41
C ARG A 188 11.53 -13.90 12.25
N ARG A 189 10.98 -12.82 11.69
CA ARG A 189 11.61 -12.02 10.64
C ARG A 189 12.15 -10.74 11.21
N LEU A 190 13.45 -10.50 11.07
CA LEU A 190 14.05 -9.27 11.57
C LEU A 190 13.82 -8.11 10.61
N PRO A 191 13.63 -6.91 11.14
CA PRO A 191 13.82 -5.70 10.35
C PRO A 191 15.20 -5.70 9.69
N ASN A 192 15.27 -5.45 8.38
CA ASN A 192 16.51 -5.40 7.60
C ASN A 192 17.61 -4.52 8.22
N LYS A 193 17.24 -3.47 8.98
CA LYS A 193 18.20 -2.63 9.72
C LYS A 193 18.96 -3.41 10.79
N PHE A 194 18.30 -4.36 11.45
CA PHE A 194 18.89 -5.21 12.48
C PHE A 194 19.68 -6.35 11.87
N ASP A 195 19.18 -6.97 10.80
CA ASP A 195 19.97 -7.97 10.07
C ASP A 195 21.28 -7.35 9.58
N ARG A 196 21.26 -6.20 8.90
CA ARG A 196 22.50 -5.53 8.47
C ARG A 196 23.49 -5.23 9.59
N LEU A 197 23.02 -4.73 10.73
CA LEU A 197 23.90 -4.42 11.87
C LEU A 197 24.57 -5.68 12.43
N ILE A 198 23.90 -6.82 12.32
CA ILE A 198 24.34 -8.08 12.91
C ILE A 198 25.15 -8.90 11.90
N ASP A 199 24.77 -8.88 10.63
CA ASP A 199 25.52 -9.48 9.52
C ASP A 199 26.89 -8.78 9.35
N GLN A 200 26.94 -7.46 9.50
CA GLN A 200 28.22 -6.72 9.55
C GLN A 200 29.13 -7.15 10.71
N SER A 201 28.55 -7.61 11.82
CA SER A 201 29.33 -8.14 12.95
C SER A 201 29.76 -9.60 12.74
N LEU A 202 29.05 -10.34 11.89
CA LEU A 202 29.34 -11.72 11.48
C LEU A 202 30.55 -11.79 10.53
N ASP A 203 30.69 -10.82 9.61
CA ASP A 203 31.79 -10.75 8.63
C ASP A 203 33.19 -10.78 9.30
N TYR A 204 33.32 -10.26 10.53
CA TYR A 204 34.57 -10.26 11.29
C TYR A 204 34.87 -11.59 12.01
N ILE A 205 33.85 -12.41 12.26
CA ILE A 205 33.93 -13.62 13.10
C ILE A 205 33.96 -14.89 12.25
N GLU A 206 33.38 -14.85 11.05
CA GLU A 206 33.41 -15.96 10.08
C GLU A 206 34.83 -16.49 9.77
N PRO A 207 35.86 -15.64 9.57
CA PRO A 207 37.23 -16.11 9.35
C PRO A 207 37.84 -16.80 10.58
N MET A 208 37.45 -16.40 11.81
CA MET A 208 37.90 -17.05 13.04
C MET A 208 37.23 -18.43 13.23
N LEU A 209 35.99 -18.58 12.80
CA LEU A 209 35.25 -19.85 12.87
C LEU A 209 35.70 -20.87 11.82
N MET A 210 36.26 -20.40 10.70
CA MET A 210 36.78 -21.23 9.61
C MET A 210 38.27 -21.62 9.79
N ASN A 211 38.92 -21.13 10.85
CA ASN A 211 40.34 -21.42 11.09
C ASN A 211 40.60 -22.90 11.42
N ASP A 212 41.44 -23.56 10.61
CA ASP A 212 41.77 -24.99 10.73
C ASP A 212 42.63 -25.35 11.96
N VAL A 213 43.08 -24.36 12.73
CA VAL A 213 43.75 -24.59 14.02
C VAL A 213 42.81 -25.23 15.05
N LEU A 214 41.49 -25.06 14.90
CA LEU A 214 40.48 -25.68 15.76
C LEU A 214 39.96 -26.99 15.15
N ASP A 215 39.87 -28.04 15.98
CA ASP A 215 39.24 -29.29 15.58
C ASP A 215 37.76 -29.07 15.19
N LYS A 216 37.22 -30.00 14.40
CA LYS A 216 35.88 -29.89 13.80
C LYS A 216 34.78 -29.74 14.86
N ASP A 217 34.88 -30.43 15.98
CA ASP A 217 33.87 -30.43 17.04
C ASP A 217 33.89 -29.11 17.82
N ARG A 218 35.09 -28.56 18.07
CA ARG A 218 35.26 -27.22 18.65
C ARG A 218 34.73 -26.13 17.74
N ARG A 219 34.99 -26.20 16.43
CA ARG A 219 34.42 -25.27 15.44
C ARG A 219 32.89 -25.34 15.46
N ALA A 220 32.32 -26.55 15.41
CA ALA A 220 30.87 -26.74 15.48
C ALA A 220 30.26 -26.18 16.78
N SER A 221 30.90 -26.42 17.93
CA SER A 221 30.44 -25.89 19.21
C SER A 221 30.52 -24.36 19.27
N LEU A 222 31.57 -23.74 18.75
CA LEU A 222 31.73 -22.28 18.73
C LEU A 222 30.71 -21.62 17.81
N SER A 223 30.54 -22.14 16.58
CA SER A 223 29.51 -21.67 15.65
C SER A 223 28.11 -21.78 16.26
N SER A 224 27.80 -22.88 16.96
CA SER A 224 26.52 -23.04 17.67
C SER A 224 26.31 -22.01 18.78
N ARG A 225 27.32 -21.77 19.64
CA ARG A 225 27.24 -20.77 20.72
C ARG A 225 27.08 -19.36 20.16
N TYR A 226 27.80 -19.06 19.09
CA TYR A 226 27.76 -17.76 18.45
C TYR A 226 26.41 -17.51 17.78
N SER A 227 25.88 -18.48 17.04
CA SER A 227 24.52 -18.44 16.46
C SER A 227 23.43 -18.21 17.53
N LYS A 228 23.52 -18.90 18.67
CA LYS A 228 22.62 -18.69 19.82
C LYS A 228 22.70 -17.26 20.37
N THR A 229 23.93 -16.75 20.55
CA THR A 229 24.17 -15.39 21.07
C THR A 229 23.63 -14.33 20.12
N ILE A 230 23.85 -14.49 18.81
CA ILE A 230 23.28 -13.62 17.78
C ILE A 230 21.76 -13.62 17.83
N THR A 231 21.15 -14.80 17.94
CA THR A 231 19.69 -14.92 17.99
C THR A 231 19.12 -14.24 19.24
N GLN A 232 19.79 -14.40 20.39
CA GLN A 232 19.43 -13.72 21.63
C GLN A 232 19.52 -12.20 21.48
N TYR A 233 20.63 -11.68 20.94
CA TYR A 233 20.82 -10.26 20.72
C TYR A 233 19.80 -9.68 19.73
N LYS A 234 19.49 -10.41 18.64
CA LYS A 234 18.42 -10.10 17.68
C LYS A 234 17.08 -9.91 18.40
N PHE A 235 16.74 -10.82 19.31
CA PHE A 235 15.50 -10.76 20.08
C PHE A 235 15.47 -9.59 21.08
N GLU A 236 16.54 -9.39 21.85
CA GLU A 236 16.66 -8.28 22.80
C GLU A 236 16.53 -6.92 22.11
N LEU A 237 17.18 -6.75 20.95
CA LEU A 237 17.11 -5.52 20.16
C LEU A 237 15.70 -5.24 19.63
N MET A 238 14.95 -6.28 19.24
CA MET A 238 13.55 -6.14 18.84
C MET A 238 12.66 -5.72 20.01
N THR A 239 12.85 -6.32 21.19
CA THR A 239 12.13 -5.97 22.42
C THR A 239 12.40 -4.53 22.83
N LEU A 240 13.66 -4.10 22.87
CA LEU A 240 14.03 -2.72 23.19
C LEU A 240 13.41 -1.71 22.21
N ASN A 241 13.38 -2.04 20.92
CA ASN A 241 12.76 -1.20 19.91
C ASN A 241 11.23 -1.12 20.09
N LEU A 242 10.58 -2.21 20.50
CA LEU A 242 9.15 -2.23 20.82
C LEU A 242 8.85 -1.37 22.06
N ASP A 243 9.65 -1.47 23.11
CA ASP A 243 9.52 -0.63 24.31
C ASP A 243 9.69 0.86 24.00
N THR A 244 10.66 1.19 23.15
CA THR A 244 10.90 2.56 22.66
C THR A 244 9.68 3.10 21.91
N ILE A 245 9.12 2.31 21.00
CA ILE A 245 7.91 2.67 20.24
C ILE A 245 6.73 2.91 21.20
N GLN A 246 6.55 2.04 22.20
CA GLN A 246 5.47 2.19 23.18
C GLN A 246 5.64 3.42 24.07
N ALA A 247 6.88 3.77 24.45
CA ALA A 247 7.15 5.00 25.17
C ALA A 247 6.76 6.24 24.35
N VAL A 248 7.07 6.25 23.04
CA VAL A 248 6.67 7.32 22.12
C VAL A 248 5.14 7.38 21.97
N ILE A 249 4.45 6.24 21.89
CA ILE A 249 2.97 6.18 21.86
C ILE A 249 2.38 6.83 23.10
N ARG A 250 2.89 6.50 24.30
CA ARG A 250 2.45 7.12 25.55
C ARG A 250 2.66 8.63 25.56
N GLY A 251 3.82 9.08 25.09
CA GLY A 251 4.11 10.52 24.98
C GLY A 251 3.16 11.27 24.03
N HIS A 252 2.86 10.70 22.87
CA HIS A 252 1.88 11.30 21.95
C HIS A 252 0.46 11.30 22.52
N GLN A 253 0.06 10.25 23.27
CA GLN A 253 -1.25 10.20 23.90
C GLN A 253 -1.39 11.30 24.95
N GLN A 254 -0.41 11.45 25.84
CA GLN A 254 -0.41 12.52 26.85
C GLN A 254 -0.49 13.91 26.21
N LEU A 255 0.32 14.16 25.18
CA LEU A 255 0.27 15.43 24.44
C LEU A 255 -1.11 15.68 23.79
N LEU A 256 -1.74 14.62 23.28
CA LEU A 256 -3.06 14.73 22.68
C LEU A 256 -4.13 15.07 23.72
N ASP A 257 -4.07 14.46 24.91
CA ASP A 257 -4.99 14.72 26.01
C ASP A 257 -4.86 16.19 26.48
N ASP A 258 -3.62 16.71 26.58
CA ASP A 258 -3.35 18.10 26.91
C ASP A 258 -3.92 19.07 25.85
N LEU A 259 -3.68 18.78 24.56
CA LEU A 259 -4.18 19.61 23.45
C LEU A 259 -5.71 19.56 23.33
N GLN A 260 -6.33 18.41 23.61
CA GLN A 260 -7.79 18.27 23.63
C GLN A 260 -8.40 19.10 24.76
N SER A 261 -7.77 19.13 25.93
CA SER A 261 -8.20 19.97 27.05
C SER A 261 -8.19 21.45 26.67
N GLN A 262 -7.12 21.91 26.00
CA GLN A 262 -7.03 23.29 25.49
C GLN A 262 -8.09 23.59 24.41
N LEU A 263 -8.40 22.62 23.57
CA LEU A 263 -9.41 22.77 22.52
C LEU A 263 -10.81 23.03 23.09
N PHE A 264 -11.19 22.40 24.20
CA PHE A 264 -12.48 22.65 24.86
C PHE A 264 -12.58 24.04 25.50
N THR A 265 -11.44 24.66 25.85
CA THR A 265 -11.41 26.02 26.40
C THR A 265 -11.39 27.10 25.33
N THR A 266 -10.78 26.82 24.17
CA THR A 266 -10.47 27.83 23.14
C THR A 266 -11.41 27.81 21.93
N CYS A 267 -12.06 26.69 21.64
CA CYS A 267 -12.91 26.52 20.45
C CYS A 267 -14.40 26.49 20.79
N ASN A 268 -15.23 26.97 19.86
CA ASN A 268 -16.68 26.76 19.92
C ASN A 268 -17.07 25.33 19.50
N SER A 269 -18.31 24.92 19.81
CA SER A 269 -18.81 23.56 19.54
C SER A 269 -18.71 23.14 18.07
N SER A 270 -18.94 24.07 17.13
CA SER A 270 -18.86 23.78 15.68
C SER A 270 -17.43 23.50 15.21
N LEU A 271 -16.45 24.25 15.73
CA LEU A 271 -15.03 24.01 15.48
C LEU A 271 -14.60 22.68 16.09
N ILE A 272 -14.95 22.44 17.35
CA ILE A 272 -14.67 21.19 18.06
C ILE A 272 -15.17 19.99 17.25
N GLN A 273 -16.43 20.03 16.80
CA GLN A 273 -17.01 18.96 16.00
C GLN A 273 -16.23 18.74 14.70
N THR A 274 -15.90 19.81 13.96
CA THR A 274 -15.16 19.67 12.70
C THR A 274 -13.75 19.11 12.89
N ILE A 275 -13.09 19.47 13.99
CA ILE A 275 -11.76 18.97 14.35
C ILE A 275 -11.84 17.47 14.69
N GLN A 276 -12.87 17.06 15.42
CA GLN A 276 -13.16 15.66 15.76
C GLN A 276 -13.55 14.83 14.54
N ASP A 277 -14.39 15.36 13.64
CA ASP A 277 -14.75 14.72 12.37
C ASP A 277 -13.48 14.38 11.56
N ARG A 278 -12.55 15.34 11.48
CA ARG A 278 -11.28 15.13 10.77
C ARG A 278 -10.35 14.17 11.50
N ALA A 279 -10.26 14.26 12.83
CA ALA A 279 -9.50 13.31 13.63
C ALA A 279 -9.96 11.87 13.38
N GLU A 280 -11.27 11.65 13.30
CA GLU A 280 -11.85 10.34 13.01
C GLU A 280 -11.59 9.90 11.57
N ALA A 281 -11.70 10.79 10.59
CA ALA A 281 -11.35 10.50 9.21
C ALA A 281 -9.87 10.07 9.05
N ILE A 282 -8.95 10.72 9.77
CA ILE A 282 -7.52 10.35 9.79
C ILE A 282 -7.34 8.94 10.34
N LYS A 283 -8.06 8.56 11.41
CA LYS A 283 -8.01 7.21 11.98
C LYS A 283 -8.53 6.17 10.99
N GLN A 284 -9.70 6.39 10.41
CA GLN A 284 -10.29 5.46 9.44
C GLN A 284 -9.39 5.25 8.22
N GLN A 285 -8.81 6.34 7.71
CA GLN A 285 -7.84 6.27 6.61
C GLN A 285 -6.60 5.46 7.03
N HIS A 286 -6.09 5.69 8.24
CA HIS A 286 -4.94 4.96 8.75
C HIS A 286 -5.23 3.47 8.93
N GLU A 287 -6.35 3.10 9.56
CA GLU A 287 -6.75 1.70 9.75
C GLU A 287 -6.90 0.98 8.41
N PHE A 288 -7.53 1.63 7.44
CA PHE A 288 -7.65 1.10 6.08
C PHE A 288 -6.28 0.89 5.42
N HIS A 289 -5.40 1.89 5.53
CA HIS A 289 -4.04 1.80 4.98
C HIS A 289 -3.21 0.72 5.67
N LEU A 290 -3.27 0.64 7.00
CA LEU A 290 -2.54 -0.35 7.79
C LEU A 290 -3.02 -1.75 7.46
N LYS A 291 -4.33 -1.99 7.38
CA LYS A 291 -4.87 -3.27 6.93
C LYS A 291 -4.32 -3.66 5.55
N HIS A 292 -4.35 -2.74 4.59
CA HIS A 292 -3.79 -2.99 3.27
C HIS A 292 -2.29 -3.30 3.29
N GLN A 293 -1.50 -2.53 4.06
CA GLN A 293 -0.07 -2.80 4.25
C GLN A 293 0.19 -4.16 4.88
N LEU A 294 -0.65 -4.58 5.82
CA LEU A 294 -0.54 -5.86 6.51
C LEU A 294 -0.92 -7.04 5.60
N ASP A 295 -1.91 -6.85 4.73
CA ASP A 295 -2.33 -7.84 3.75
C ASP A 295 -1.28 -8.02 2.64
N THR A 296 -0.57 -6.95 2.25
CA THR A 296 0.51 -6.98 1.24
C THR A 296 1.91 -7.17 1.84
N PHE A 297 2.01 -7.19 3.18
CA PHE A 297 3.27 -7.24 3.93
C PHE A 297 4.18 -8.41 3.51
N PHE A 298 3.58 -9.54 3.14
CA PHE A 298 4.31 -10.76 2.77
C PHE A 298 4.89 -10.73 1.36
N ASP A 299 4.44 -9.79 0.52
CA ASP A 299 4.87 -9.70 -0.86
C ASP A 299 6.13 -8.84 -1.06
N GLU A 300 6.49 -8.02 -0.07
CA GLU A 300 7.70 -7.17 -0.07
C GLU A 300 8.88 -7.78 0.72
N ALA A 301 8.65 -8.91 1.38
CA ALA A 301 9.69 -9.61 2.12
C ALA A 301 10.35 -10.64 1.21
N PRO A 302 11.69 -10.68 1.07
CA PRO A 302 12.34 -11.86 0.52
C PRO A 302 11.89 -13.04 1.37
N THR A 303 11.27 -14.03 0.72
CA THR A 303 11.20 -15.37 1.28
C THR A 303 12.64 -15.76 1.54
N THR A 304 13.04 -15.87 2.80
CA THR A 304 14.17 -16.74 3.13
C THR A 304 13.81 -18.05 2.46
N SER A 305 14.59 -18.41 1.45
CA SER A 305 14.59 -19.76 0.92
C SER A 305 14.64 -20.66 2.15
N ASN A 306 13.57 -21.42 2.36
CA ASN A 306 13.66 -22.58 3.22
C ASN A 306 14.61 -23.52 2.46
N GLU A 307 15.89 -23.43 2.83
CA GLU A 307 16.82 -24.55 2.70
C GLU A 307 16.38 -25.69 3.62
#